data_AF-A0A1A3PKP8-F1
#
_entry.id   AF-A0A1A3PKP8-F1
#
_cell.length_a   1.000
_cell.length_b   1.000
_cell.length_c   1.000
_cell.angle_alpha   90.00
_cell.angle_beta   90.00
_cell.angle_gamma   90.00
#
_symmetry.space_group_name_H-M   'P 1'
#
loop_
_entity.id
_entity.type
_entity.pdbx_description
1 polymer ?
#
loop_
_entity_poly.entity_id
_entity_poly.type
_entity_poly.pdbx_seq_one_letter_code
_entity_poly.pdbx_strand_id
1 'polypeptide(L)'
;MIGGFSVLALPMPTGSNAADFILMLRVAPYTANGLIECQRCTVVCGAETVAEMNLEPWPWPRWIGFRISAEAVVSEKLAIIFIHPDAGSPQKFGVSPDTRELAIGVHEAVLLPVTEADELMGWLGRTGQFVSSDWRAQALVPDWKKIAFQFQGMGQDCEFGVVQRRCGAEPLGLFRFARIRQHSLIQCLRSGFSELSDEQELTLVSNNSAGEYLSEYKSLELVFHTSIQLGQDVDVDALHRRESSRLKMLARLFKEDLEDGEKIFVLFRRGLSLDEFEVLPVISLMRRYNPQAALLWVAVAGPDERHLVGQCEMIGNNLLKGYIDGFVEAKPDWSTLSIGCWKDILVSALQALGRPIPTLAQGLPPEQKRLEMS
;
A
#
# COMPACT_ATOMS: atom_id res chain seq x y z
N MET A 1 12.35 16.63 -15.64
CA MET A 1 11.52 17.65 -16.31
C MET A 1 12.10 19.00 -15.95
N ILE A 2 12.08 19.95 -16.89
CA ILE A 2 12.77 21.24 -16.77
C ILE A 2 11.81 22.39 -17.07
N GLY A 3 12.06 23.56 -16.49
CA GLY A 3 11.25 24.75 -16.63
C GLY A 3 9.95 24.72 -15.83
N GLY A 4 9.21 25.83 -15.86
CA GLY A 4 7.89 25.92 -15.24
C GLY A 4 6.79 25.16 -15.99
N PHE A 5 7.12 24.58 -17.15
CA PHE A 5 6.22 23.82 -18.00
C PHE A 5 6.99 22.71 -18.71
N SER A 6 6.44 21.50 -18.74
CA SER A 6 7.03 20.36 -19.45
C SER A 6 5.98 19.41 -19.99
N VAL A 7 6.28 18.71 -21.09
CA VAL A 7 5.40 17.73 -21.72
C VAL A 7 6.07 16.35 -21.74
N LEU A 8 5.32 15.32 -21.33
CA LEU A 8 5.66 13.92 -21.50
C LEU A 8 4.67 13.30 -22.48
N ALA A 9 5.17 12.67 -23.55
CA ALA A 9 4.33 11.95 -24.50
C ALA A 9 4.53 10.43 -24.32
N LEU A 10 3.44 9.70 -24.09
CA LEU A 10 3.45 8.25 -23.95
C LEU A 10 2.67 7.59 -25.10
N PRO A 11 3.15 6.45 -25.63
CA PRO A 11 2.35 5.68 -26.58
C PRO A 11 1.10 5.12 -25.90
N MET A 12 -0.03 5.11 -26.62
CA MET A 12 -1.24 4.45 -26.12
C MET A 12 -1.06 2.93 -26.08
N PRO A 13 -1.64 2.22 -25.10
CA PRO A 13 -1.65 0.76 -25.08
C PRO A 13 -2.34 0.22 -26.33
N THR A 14 -1.69 -0.70 -27.05
CA THR A 14 -2.22 -1.27 -28.29
C THR A 14 -3.46 -2.13 -28.02
N GLY A 15 -4.50 -1.99 -28.84
CA GLY A 15 -5.70 -2.84 -28.77
C GLY A 15 -6.64 -2.59 -27.58
N SER A 16 -6.47 -1.47 -26.86
CA SER A 16 -7.36 -1.10 -25.76
C SER A 16 -8.55 -0.28 -26.26
N ASN A 17 -9.77 -0.76 -26.00
CA ASN A 17 -11.02 0.00 -26.13
C ASN A 17 -11.49 0.57 -24.77
N ALA A 18 -10.61 0.62 -23.76
CA ALA A 18 -10.95 1.08 -22.42
C ALA A 18 -11.43 2.54 -22.45
N ALA A 19 -12.46 2.84 -21.63
CA ALA A 19 -13.02 4.18 -21.54
C ALA A 19 -12.09 5.14 -20.82
N ASP A 20 -11.21 4.64 -19.93
CA ASP A 20 -10.25 5.41 -19.17
C ASP A 20 -8.90 4.67 -19.03
N PHE A 21 -7.89 5.37 -18.55
CA PHE A 21 -6.55 4.83 -18.27
C PHE A 21 -6.06 5.24 -16.89
N ILE A 22 -5.22 4.40 -16.28
CA ILE A 22 -4.43 4.74 -15.10
C ILE A 22 -3.00 5.09 -15.56
N LEU A 23 -2.62 6.34 -15.39
CA LEU A 23 -1.25 6.82 -15.57
C LEU A 23 -0.51 6.65 -14.25
N MET A 24 0.58 5.89 -14.26
CA MET A 24 1.49 5.75 -13.13
C MET A 24 2.83 6.38 -13.47
N LEU A 25 3.37 7.20 -12.58
CA LEU A 25 4.67 7.84 -12.72
C LEU A 25 5.53 7.54 -11.51
N ARG A 26 6.81 7.21 -11.74
CA ARG A 26 7.82 7.15 -10.68
C ARG A 26 8.60 8.45 -10.66
N VAL A 27 8.36 9.28 -9.65
CA VAL A 27 8.83 10.66 -9.61
C VAL A 27 9.72 10.98 -8.42
N ALA A 28 10.63 11.94 -8.58
CA ALA A 28 11.41 12.54 -7.50
C ALA A 28 11.41 14.08 -7.65
N PRO A 29 10.99 14.85 -6.63
CA PRO A 29 11.04 16.29 -6.68
C PRO A 29 12.48 16.80 -6.60
N TYR A 30 12.80 17.86 -7.31
CA TYR A 30 14.03 18.62 -7.13
C TYR A 30 13.89 19.56 -5.94
N THR A 31 14.76 19.41 -4.95
CA THR A 31 14.64 20.14 -3.68
C THR A 31 15.82 21.06 -3.37
N ALA A 32 16.77 21.20 -4.31
CA ALA A 32 17.99 22.01 -4.14
C ALA A 32 18.71 21.74 -2.80
N ASN A 33 18.94 20.47 -2.45
CA ASN A 33 19.53 20.04 -1.18
C ASN A 33 18.73 20.50 0.06
N GLY A 34 17.40 20.55 -0.04
CA GLY A 34 16.50 20.94 1.05
C GLY A 34 16.19 22.44 1.11
N LEU A 35 16.67 23.24 0.16
CA LEU A 35 16.33 24.66 0.05
C LEU A 35 14.93 24.91 -0.53
N ILE A 36 14.36 23.91 -1.20
CA ILE A 36 12.97 23.91 -1.65
C ILE A 36 12.23 22.85 -0.82
N GLU A 37 11.24 23.30 -0.05
CA GLU A 37 10.48 22.45 0.88
C GLU A 37 9.60 21.43 0.16
N CYS A 38 9.04 21.79 -1.00
CA CYS A 38 8.28 20.88 -1.86
C CYS A 38 8.21 21.43 -3.30
N GLN A 39 7.90 20.56 -4.25
CA GLN A 39 7.57 20.95 -5.63
C GLN A 39 6.05 20.86 -5.82
N ARG A 40 5.37 21.98 -6.01
CA ARG A 40 3.97 21.96 -6.47
C ARG A 40 3.93 21.52 -7.93
N CYS A 41 2.96 20.67 -8.24
CA CYS A 41 2.81 20.10 -9.56
C CYS A 41 1.33 20.01 -9.94
N THR A 42 0.98 20.61 -11.08
CA THR A 42 -0.30 20.38 -11.74
C THR A 42 -0.09 19.45 -12.93
N VAL A 43 -0.90 18.40 -13.01
CA VAL A 43 -0.90 17.43 -14.12
C VAL A 43 -2.13 17.70 -14.98
N VAL A 44 -1.91 17.92 -16.27
CA VAL A 44 -2.97 18.23 -17.25
C VAL A 44 -2.87 17.23 -18.40
N CYS A 45 -3.99 16.62 -18.78
CA CYS A 45 -4.10 15.73 -19.93
C CYS A 45 -5.23 16.23 -20.83
N GLY A 46 -4.95 16.44 -22.11
CA GLY A 46 -5.91 17.07 -23.02
C GLY A 46 -6.30 18.47 -22.54
N ALA A 47 -7.58 18.68 -22.25
CA ALA A 47 -8.12 19.94 -21.69
C ALA A 47 -8.39 19.88 -20.18
N GLU A 48 -8.15 18.74 -19.53
CA GLU A 48 -8.52 18.50 -18.13
C GLU A 48 -7.32 18.61 -17.20
N THR A 49 -7.50 19.35 -16.09
CA THR A 49 -6.61 19.25 -14.94
C THR A 49 -6.92 17.97 -14.19
N VAL A 50 -5.98 17.03 -14.25
CA VAL A 50 -6.13 15.69 -13.68
C VAL A 50 -5.78 15.66 -12.20
N ALA A 51 -4.76 16.44 -11.81
CA ALA A 51 -4.32 16.49 -10.43
C ALA A 51 -3.57 17.77 -10.10
N GLU A 52 -3.65 18.18 -8.84
CA GLU A 52 -2.80 19.18 -8.21
C GLU A 52 -2.22 18.57 -6.93
N MET A 53 -0.89 18.63 -6.77
CA MET A 53 -0.23 18.00 -5.63
C MET A 53 1.02 18.75 -5.19
N ASN A 54 1.42 18.48 -3.95
CA ASN A 54 2.71 18.89 -3.39
C ASN A 54 3.62 17.67 -3.31
N LEU A 55 4.74 17.72 -4.02
CA LEU A 55 5.75 16.67 -3.95
C LEU A 55 6.82 17.06 -2.93
N GLU A 56 6.64 16.56 -1.72
CA GLU A 56 7.59 16.70 -0.64
C GLU A 56 8.87 15.86 -0.88
N PRO A 57 10.04 16.34 -0.40
CA PRO A 57 11.28 15.60 -0.41
C PRO A 57 11.09 14.23 0.22
N TRP A 58 11.53 13.21 -0.51
CA TRP A 58 11.67 11.88 0.03
C TRP A 58 13.02 11.34 -0.39
N PRO A 59 13.69 10.49 0.41
CA PRO A 59 15.01 9.97 0.06
C PRO A 59 15.03 9.16 -1.25
N TRP A 60 13.87 8.76 -1.76
CA TRP A 60 13.73 7.90 -2.92
C TRP A 60 12.59 8.38 -3.84
N PRO A 61 12.64 8.09 -5.15
CA PRO A 61 11.52 8.29 -6.05
C PRO A 61 10.28 7.52 -5.59
N ARG A 62 9.10 8.13 -5.73
CA ARG A 62 7.81 7.57 -5.30
C ARG A 62 6.92 7.31 -6.51
N TRP A 63 6.06 6.29 -6.42
CA TRP A 63 5.05 6.06 -7.44
C TRP A 63 3.81 6.89 -7.12
N ILE A 64 3.32 7.62 -8.11
CA ILE A 64 2.05 8.34 -8.07
C ILE A 64 1.19 7.90 -9.25
N GLY A 65 -0.12 7.90 -9.07
CA GLY A 65 -1.09 7.45 -10.05
C GLY A 65 -2.17 8.49 -10.29
N PHE A 66 -2.70 8.48 -11.52
CA PHE A 66 -3.82 9.32 -11.94
C PHE A 66 -4.77 8.53 -12.82
N ARG A 67 -6.06 8.85 -12.74
CA ARG A 67 -7.04 8.42 -13.74
C ARG A 67 -7.10 9.44 -14.87
N ILE A 68 -7.02 8.97 -16.10
CA ILE A 68 -7.05 9.77 -17.33
C ILE A 68 -8.26 9.35 -18.15
N SER A 69 -9.11 10.31 -18.52
CA SER A 69 -10.23 10.07 -19.44
C SER A 69 -9.74 9.65 -20.82
N ALA A 70 -10.37 8.68 -21.49
CA ALA A 70 -10.05 8.42 -22.90
C ALA A 70 -10.38 9.63 -23.80
N GLU A 71 -11.29 10.52 -23.40
CA GLU A 71 -11.57 11.75 -24.16
C GLU A 71 -10.38 12.72 -24.18
N ALA A 72 -9.51 12.65 -23.15
CA ALA A 72 -8.26 13.40 -23.12
C ALA A 72 -7.21 12.87 -24.12
N VAL A 73 -7.44 11.69 -24.70
CA VAL A 73 -6.56 11.06 -25.68
C VAL A 73 -6.93 11.51 -27.10
N VAL A 74 -6.31 12.58 -27.55
CA VAL A 74 -6.56 13.19 -28.87
C VAL A 74 -5.69 12.62 -30.01
N SER A 75 -4.80 11.67 -29.73
CA SER A 75 -3.87 11.12 -30.74
C SER A 75 -3.40 9.70 -30.41
N GLU A 76 -2.58 9.09 -31.27
CA GLU A 76 -1.88 7.81 -30.99
C GLU A 76 -0.97 7.86 -29.75
N LYS A 77 -0.73 9.06 -29.21
CA LYS A 77 0.03 9.30 -27.97
C LYS A 77 -0.81 10.09 -26.97
N LEU A 78 -0.67 9.74 -25.70
CA LEU A 78 -1.14 10.57 -24.60
C LEU A 78 -0.08 11.66 -24.32
N ALA A 79 -0.49 12.92 -24.45
CA ALA A 79 0.32 14.07 -24.05
C ALA A 79 -0.05 14.49 -22.62
N ILE A 80 0.93 14.44 -21.73
CA ILE A 80 0.79 14.81 -20.32
C ILE A 80 1.59 16.10 -20.12
N ILE A 81 0.89 17.13 -19.70
CA ILE A 81 1.45 18.44 -19.40
C ILE A 81 1.66 18.52 -17.90
N PHE A 82 2.82 19.01 -17.50
CA PHE A 82 3.12 19.33 -16.11
C PHE A 82 3.44 20.81 -15.96
N ILE A 83 2.85 21.43 -14.95
CA ILE A 83 3.08 22.82 -14.57
C ILE A 83 3.80 22.82 -13.22
N HIS A 84 4.98 23.46 -13.19
CA HIS A 84 5.92 23.44 -12.06
C HIS A 84 6.21 24.87 -11.59
N PRO A 85 5.34 25.50 -10.78
CA PRO A 85 5.56 26.87 -10.34
C PRO A 85 6.83 27.03 -9.47
N ASP A 86 7.34 25.94 -8.89
CA ASP A 86 8.53 25.93 -8.02
C ASP A 86 9.79 25.41 -8.73
N ALA A 87 9.78 25.35 -10.07
CA ALA A 87 10.97 25.02 -10.84
C ALA A 87 12.11 25.99 -10.51
N GLY A 88 13.30 25.43 -10.26
CA GLY A 88 14.43 26.18 -9.75
C GLY A 88 15.76 25.63 -10.28
N SER A 89 16.71 26.51 -10.59
CA SER A 89 18.04 26.07 -11.04
C SER A 89 19.02 25.87 -9.88
N PRO A 90 19.87 24.82 -9.91
CA PRO A 90 20.93 24.64 -8.93
C PRO A 90 21.85 25.85 -8.73
N GLN A 91 22.09 26.62 -9.79
CA GLN A 91 22.86 27.85 -9.73
C GLN A 91 22.21 28.92 -8.85
N LYS A 92 20.89 29.14 -8.96
CA LYS A 92 20.17 30.12 -8.12
C LYS A 92 20.29 29.80 -6.63
N PHE A 93 20.42 28.52 -6.30
CA PHE A 93 20.57 28.03 -4.92
C PHE A 93 22.03 27.83 -4.49
N GLY A 94 23.01 28.17 -5.33
CA GLY A 94 24.43 28.01 -5.01
C GLY A 94 24.88 26.55 -4.87
N VAL A 95 24.09 25.60 -5.37
CA VAL A 95 24.35 24.16 -5.25
C VAL A 95 25.36 23.69 -6.31
N SER A 96 25.22 24.19 -7.54
CA SER A 96 26.10 23.85 -8.68
C SER A 96 26.02 24.91 -9.78
N PRO A 97 26.91 24.94 -10.79
CA PRO A 97 26.82 25.88 -11.90
C PRO A 97 25.68 25.58 -12.90
N ASP A 98 24.88 24.52 -12.69
CA ASP A 98 23.78 24.14 -13.58
C ASP A 98 22.66 25.20 -13.56
N THR A 99 22.40 25.78 -14.73
CA THR A 99 21.45 26.88 -14.91
C THR A 99 20.06 26.41 -15.31
N ARG A 100 19.88 25.11 -15.58
CA ARG A 100 18.57 24.55 -15.97
C ARG A 100 17.62 24.67 -14.79
N GLU A 101 16.43 25.20 -15.04
CA GLU A 101 15.33 25.17 -14.07
C GLU A 101 14.86 23.72 -13.93
N LEU A 102 15.12 23.09 -12.78
CA LEU A 102 14.74 21.71 -12.49
C LEU A 102 13.47 21.70 -11.65
N ALA A 103 12.58 20.74 -11.93
CA ALA A 103 11.33 20.58 -11.17
C ALA A 103 11.19 19.14 -10.65
N ILE A 104 10.89 18.18 -11.52
CA ILE A 104 10.65 16.79 -11.12
C ILE A 104 11.42 15.84 -12.04
N GLY A 105 12.12 14.86 -11.48
CA GLY A 105 12.65 13.71 -12.21
C GLY A 105 11.54 12.67 -12.42
N VAL A 106 11.26 12.31 -13.67
CA VAL A 106 10.39 11.16 -14.00
C VAL A 106 11.31 10.01 -14.40
N HIS A 107 11.30 8.95 -13.61
CA HIS A 107 12.18 7.80 -13.79
C HIS A 107 11.51 6.66 -14.55
N GLU A 108 10.19 6.57 -14.45
CA GLU A 108 9.37 5.57 -15.14
C GLU A 108 7.97 6.14 -15.33
N ALA A 109 7.33 5.76 -16.43
CA ALA A 109 5.95 6.10 -16.73
C ALA A 109 5.27 4.86 -17.33
N VAL A 110 4.10 4.51 -16.79
CA VAL A 110 3.32 3.34 -17.19
C VAL A 110 1.89 3.80 -17.41
N LEU A 111 1.30 3.42 -18.53
CA LEU A 111 -0.09 3.68 -18.84
C LEU A 111 -0.83 2.34 -18.92
N LEU A 112 -1.87 2.21 -18.11
CA LEU A 112 -2.63 0.98 -17.92
C LEU A 112 -4.08 1.24 -18.31
N PRO A 113 -4.75 0.38 -19.11
CA PRO A 113 -6.20 0.48 -19.24
C PRO A 113 -6.87 0.25 -17.88
N VAL A 114 -7.91 1.03 -17.61
CA VAL A 114 -8.84 0.85 -16.48
C VAL A 114 -9.59 -0.48 -16.68
N THR A 115 -9.84 -1.21 -15.59
CA THR A 115 -10.66 -2.43 -15.60
C THR A 115 -12.14 -2.08 -15.44
N GLU A 116 -13.07 -2.97 -15.80
CA GLU A 116 -14.51 -2.73 -15.55
C GLU A 116 -14.82 -2.36 -14.09
N ALA A 117 -14.08 -2.93 -13.12
CA ALA A 117 -14.22 -2.58 -11.71
C ALA A 117 -13.72 -1.18 -11.34
N ASP A 118 -12.79 -0.63 -12.12
CA ASP A 118 -12.37 0.76 -12.00
C ASP A 118 -13.44 1.70 -12.62
N GLU A 119 -14.18 1.26 -13.65
CA GLU A 119 -15.26 2.04 -14.29
C GLU A 119 -16.51 2.15 -13.42
N LEU A 120 -16.95 1.06 -12.80
CA LEU A 120 -18.27 0.90 -12.15
C LEU A 120 -18.58 1.84 -10.97
N MET A 121 -17.60 2.47 -10.34
CA MET A 121 -17.84 3.40 -9.21
C MET A 121 -17.14 4.75 -9.35
N GLY A 122 -16.43 5.00 -10.45
CA GLY A 122 -15.63 6.22 -10.60
C GLY A 122 -14.53 6.31 -9.53
N TRP A 123 -13.40 6.91 -9.87
CA TRP A 123 -12.48 7.41 -8.85
C TRP A 123 -12.96 8.81 -8.43
N LEU A 124 -14.27 8.92 -8.15
CA LEU A 124 -14.96 10.18 -7.94
C LEU A 124 -14.98 10.51 -6.45
N GLY A 125 -13.78 10.70 -5.90
CA GLY A 125 -13.59 11.35 -4.61
C GLY A 125 -14.18 10.64 -3.40
N ARG A 126 -13.85 11.19 -2.25
CA ARG A 126 -14.42 10.85 -0.95
C ARG A 126 -15.93 10.71 -1.06
N THR A 127 -16.45 9.49 -0.91
CA THR A 127 -17.90 9.30 -0.78
C THR A 127 -18.42 10.01 0.48
N GLY A 128 -17.51 10.36 1.42
CA GLY A 128 -17.86 10.88 2.74
C GLY A 128 -18.64 9.85 3.56
N GLN A 129 -18.72 8.60 3.10
CA GLN A 129 -19.37 7.52 3.81
C GLN A 129 -18.41 6.98 4.85
N PHE A 130 -18.53 7.54 6.04
CA PHE A 130 -17.89 7.03 7.24
C PHE A 130 -18.77 5.95 7.84
N VAL A 131 -18.14 4.82 8.15
CA VAL A 131 -18.81 3.77 8.91
C VAL A 131 -18.25 3.79 10.32
N SER A 132 -19.09 4.27 11.24
CA SER A 132 -18.75 4.29 12.66
C SER A 132 -18.43 2.87 13.12
N SER A 133 -17.25 2.71 13.71
CA SER A 133 -16.76 1.47 14.29
C SER A 133 -17.38 1.18 15.67
N ASP A 134 -18.48 1.82 16.06
CA ASP A 134 -19.05 1.66 17.41
C ASP A 134 -19.82 0.34 17.55
N TRP A 135 -19.20 -0.75 17.09
CA TRP A 135 -19.65 -2.14 17.25
C TRP A 135 -19.86 -2.50 18.73
N ARG A 136 -19.22 -1.76 19.65
CA ARG A 136 -19.46 -1.84 21.10
C ARG A 136 -20.89 -1.46 21.46
N ALA A 137 -21.49 -0.48 20.77
CA ALA A 137 -22.89 -0.13 20.92
C ALA A 137 -23.84 -1.20 20.35
N GLN A 138 -23.35 -2.03 19.42
CA GLN A 138 -24.12 -3.11 18.80
C GLN A 138 -24.13 -4.42 19.62
N ALA A 139 -23.55 -4.42 20.84
CA ALA A 139 -23.41 -5.59 21.72
C ALA A 139 -22.80 -6.85 21.05
N LEU A 140 -22.03 -6.64 19.97
CA LEU A 140 -21.30 -7.70 19.29
C LEU A 140 -20.14 -8.17 20.18
N VAL A 141 -19.84 -9.47 20.14
CA VAL A 141 -18.62 -10.05 20.74
C VAL A 141 -17.73 -10.53 19.60
N PRO A 142 -16.80 -9.69 19.10
CA PRO A 142 -16.01 -10.01 17.92
C PRO A 142 -15.08 -11.20 18.16
N ASP A 143 -15.04 -12.11 17.20
CA ASP A 143 -14.00 -13.14 17.11
C ASP A 143 -12.78 -12.51 16.46
N TRP A 144 -11.91 -11.91 17.29
CA TRP A 144 -10.73 -11.18 16.83
C TRP A 144 -9.80 -12.01 15.96
N LYS A 145 -9.71 -13.31 16.24
CA LYS A 145 -8.89 -14.22 15.45
C LYS A 145 -9.45 -14.31 14.03
N LYS A 146 -10.74 -14.64 13.88
CA LYS A 146 -11.39 -14.73 12.57
C LYS A 146 -11.39 -13.40 11.82
N ILE A 147 -11.61 -12.28 12.52
CA ILE A 147 -11.51 -10.94 11.93
C ILE A 147 -10.12 -10.72 11.35
N ALA A 148 -9.06 -10.85 12.16
CA ALA A 148 -7.70 -10.59 11.72
C ALA A 148 -7.23 -11.53 10.59
N PHE A 149 -7.79 -12.74 10.49
CA PHE A 149 -7.55 -13.68 9.38
C PHE A 149 -8.12 -13.23 8.02
N GLN A 150 -9.09 -12.31 8.00
CA GLN A 150 -9.61 -11.75 6.74
C GLN A 150 -8.67 -10.71 6.12
N PHE A 151 -7.62 -10.30 6.83
CA PHE A 151 -6.73 -9.24 6.40
C PHE A 151 -5.31 -9.75 6.13
N GLN A 152 -4.64 -9.12 5.18
CA GLN A 152 -3.27 -9.44 4.77
C GLN A 152 -2.44 -8.16 4.65
N GLY A 153 -1.34 -8.04 5.40
CA GLY A 153 -0.46 -6.87 5.31
C GLY A 153 0.33 -6.84 3.99
N MET A 154 0.67 -5.64 3.51
CA MET A 154 1.51 -5.41 2.32
C MET A 154 2.95 -4.99 2.66
N GLY A 155 3.43 -5.36 3.85
CA GLY A 155 4.86 -5.51 4.12
C GLY A 155 5.64 -4.26 4.45
N GLN A 156 4.98 -3.19 4.86
CA GLN A 156 5.66 -1.93 5.17
C GLN A 156 6.54 -2.06 6.42
N ASP A 157 6.05 -2.79 7.42
CA ASP A 157 6.82 -3.31 8.54
C ASP A 157 6.04 -4.42 9.27
N CYS A 158 6.54 -4.85 10.43
CA CYS A 158 6.02 -5.95 11.24
C CYS A 158 4.74 -5.62 12.03
N GLU A 159 4.29 -4.37 12.11
CA GLU A 159 3.23 -3.93 13.02
C GLU A 159 1.93 -4.68 12.80
N PHE A 160 1.51 -4.79 11.54
CA PHE A 160 0.26 -5.48 11.26
C PHE A 160 0.34 -6.98 11.58
N GLY A 161 1.51 -7.61 11.40
CA GLY A 161 1.74 -8.98 11.87
C GLY A 161 1.64 -9.12 13.38
N VAL A 162 2.07 -8.11 14.14
CA VAL A 162 1.91 -8.05 15.60
C VAL A 162 0.45 -7.82 15.98
N VAL A 163 -0.30 -6.97 15.25
CA VAL A 163 -1.75 -6.81 15.41
C VAL A 163 -2.47 -8.15 15.25
N GLN A 164 -2.18 -8.87 14.16
CA GLN A 164 -2.75 -10.21 13.93
C GLN A 164 -2.44 -11.16 15.09
N ARG A 165 -1.17 -11.20 15.54
CA ARG A 165 -0.75 -12.02 16.68
C ARG A 165 -1.48 -11.66 17.97
N ARG A 166 -1.67 -10.36 18.27
CA ARG A 166 -2.44 -9.88 19.44
C ARG A 166 -3.94 -10.19 19.35
N CYS A 167 -4.45 -10.38 18.14
CA CYS A 167 -5.80 -10.89 17.90
C CYS A 167 -5.88 -12.42 17.95
N GLY A 168 -4.77 -13.13 18.18
CA GLY A 168 -4.72 -14.60 18.19
C GLY A 168 -4.71 -15.24 16.80
N ALA A 169 -4.47 -14.44 15.75
CA ALA A 169 -4.35 -14.90 14.37
C ALA A 169 -2.88 -15.08 13.97
N GLU A 170 -2.57 -16.23 13.39
CA GLU A 170 -1.23 -16.57 12.88
C GLU A 170 -1.30 -17.01 11.41
N PRO A 171 -1.73 -16.14 10.47
CA PRO A 171 -1.77 -16.50 9.06
C PRO A 171 -0.37 -16.68 8.47
N LEU A 172 -0.28 -17.56 7.48
CA LEU A 172 0.86 -17.65 6.57
C LEU A 172 0.74 -16.49 5.58
N GLY A 173 1.48 -15.41 5.79
CA GLY A 173 1.47 -14.25 4.91
C GLY A 173 2.88 -13.90 4.49
N LEU A 174 3.09 -13.71 3.18
CA LEU A 174 4.38 -13.29 2.62
C LEU A 174 4.94 -12.10 3.40
N PHE A 175 4.12 -11.07 3.58
CA PHE A 175 4.55 -9.78 4.11
C PHE A 175 4.32 -9.57 5.61
N ARG A 176 3.90 -10.60 6.35
CA ARG A 176 3.45 -10.46 7.75
C ARG A 176 4.53 -9.94 8.72
N PHE A 177 5.77 -10.35 8.50
CA PHE A 177 6.95 -9.88 9.24
C PHE A 177 8.06 -9.52 8.25
N ALA A 178 7.65 -8.84 7.18
CA ALA A 178 8.54 -8.36 6.16
C ALA A 178 8.59 -6.82 6.17
N ARG A 179 9.68 -6.28 5.66
CA ARG A 179 9.81 -4.87 5.30
C ARG A 179 10.14 -4.77 3.82
N ILE A 180 9.22 -4.23 3.04
CA ILE A 180 9.33 -3.93 1.62
C ILE A 180 9.02 -2.45 1.41
N ARG A 181 9.74 -1.81 0.50
CA ARG A 181 9.40 -0.45 0.08
C ARG A 181 8.25 -0.49 -0.91
N GLN A 182 7.41 0.54 -0.91
CA GLN A 182 6.26 0.63 -1.83
C GLN A 182 6.65 0.50 -3.31
N HIS A 183 7.80 1.04 -3.69
CA HIS A 183 8.34 0.87 -5.05
C HIS A 183 8.47 -0.60 -5.44
N SER A 184 9.10 -1.39 -4.58
CA SER A 184 9.33 -2.82 -4.80
C SER A 184 8.04 -3.63 -4.69
N LEU A 185 7.09 -3.22 -3.85
CA LEU A 185 5.75 -3.81 -3.83
C LEU A 185 5.04 -3.63 -5.18
N ILE A 186 5.07 -2.42 -5.73
CA ILE A 186 4.51 -2.12 -7.06
C ILE A 186 5.23 -2.92 -8.15
N GLN A 187 6.55 -3.06 -8.05
CA GLN A 187 7.32 -3.91 -8.97
C GLN A 187 6.83 -5.38 -8.90
N CYS A 188 6.76 -5.96 -7.71
CA CYS A 188 6.29 -7.33 -7.50
C CYS A 188 4.86 -7.55 -8.01
N LEU A 189 3.96 -6.58 -7.79
CA LEU A 189 2.58 -6.65 -8.29
C LEU A 189 2.54 -6.64 -9.83
N ARG A 190 3.46 -5.93 -10.50
CA ARG A 190 3.54 -5.90 -11.97
C ARG A 190 4.14 -7.17 -12.56
N SER A 191 5.14 -7.74 -11.89
CA SER A 191 5.89 -8.91 -12.36
C SER A 191 5.26 -10.25 -11.95
N GLY A 192 4.22 -10.23 -11.11
CA GLY A 192 3.66 -11.45 -10.54
C GLY A 192 4.60 -12.14 -9.56
N PHE A 193 5.39 -11.35 -8.83
CA PHE A 193 6.36 -11.80 -7.82
C PHE A 193 7.47 -12.70 -8.37
N SER A 194 7.78 -12.61 -9.67
CA SER A 194 8.80 -13.46 -10.30
C SER A 194 10.19 -13.28 -9.69
N GLU A 195 10.50 -12.11 -9.14
CA GLU A 195 11.76 -11.82 -8.47
C GLU A 195 11.99 -12.69 -7.23
N LEU A 196 10.92 -13.15 -6.57
CA LEU A 196 11.00 -14.03 -5.40
C LEU A 196 11.21 -15.50 -5.76
N SER A 197 11.28 -15.82 -7.06
CA SER A 197 11.45 -17.19 -7.54
C SER A 197 12.91 -17.61 -7.71
N ASP A 198 13.84 -16.65 -7.78
CA ASP A 198 15.27 -16.91 -7.90
C ASP A 198 15.91 -17.06 -6.52
N GLU A 199 16.50 -18.22 -6.30
CA GLU A 199 17.23 -18.51 -5.07
C GLU A 199 18.51 -17.67 -4.95
N GLN A 200 19.15 -17.28 -6.05
CA GLN A 200 20.41 -16.54 -6.03
C GLN A 200 20.25 -15.07 -5.61
N GLU A 201 19.04 -14.52 -5.78
CA GLU A 201 18.70 -13.16 -5.35
C GLU A 201 18.46 -13.08 -3.84
N LEU A 202 18.19 -14.23 -3.20
CA LEU A 202 18.06 -14.31 -1.75
C LEU A 202 19.45 -14.31 -1.10
N THR A 203 19.58 -13.56 -0.02
CA THR A 203 20.77 -13.58 0.82
C THR A 203 20.37 -13.69 2.29
N LEU A 204 21.25 -14.29 3.10
CA LEU A 204 21.10 -14.30 4.55
C LEU A 204 22.04 -13.26 5.16
N VAL A 205 21.49 -12.33 5.93
CA VAL A 205 22.25 -11.26 6.59
C VAL A 205 22.08 -11.32 8.10
N SER A 206 23.15 -11.05 8.84
CA SER A 206 23.11 -11.04 10.30
C SER A 206 22.52 -9.73 10.82
N ASN A 207 21.44 -9.82 11.58
CA ASN A 207 20.91 -8.71 12.35
C ASN A 207 21.49 -8.72 13.76
N ASN A 208 22.65 -8.09 13.92
CA ASN A 208 23.36 -8.03 15.20
C ASN A 208 22.55 -7.33 16.31
N SER A 209 21.58 -6.47 15.96
CA SER A 209 20.76 -5.77 16.94
C SER A 209 19.67 -6.67 17.55
N ALA A 210 19.07 -7.55 16.73
CA ALA A 210 18.05 -8.51 17.20
C ALA A 210 18.63 -9.89 17.52
N GLY A 211 19.90 -10.15 17.16
CA GLY A 211 20.55 -11.43 17.37
C GLY A 211 20.00 -12.55 16.48
N GLU A 212 19.56 -12.24 15.25
CA GLU A 212 18.99 -13.22 14.32
C GLU A 212 19.57 -13.14 12.90
N TYR A 213 19.32 -14.16 12.09
CA TYR A 213 19.44 -14.10 10.63
C TYR A 213 18.21 -13.44 10.01
N LEU A 214 18.40 -12.63 8.98
CA LEU A 214 17.35 -12.11 8.12
C LEU A 214 17.51 -12.64 6.71
N SER A 215 16.41 -12.86 6.02
CA SER A 215 16.40 -13.12 4.58
C SER A 215 16.23 -11.80 3.85
N GLU A 216 17.09 -11.50 2.88
CA GLU A 216 17.10 -10.23 2.15
C GLU A 216 17.13 -10.48 0.64
N TYR A 217 16.20 -9.83 -0.08
CA TYR A 217 16.28 -9.57 -1.51
C TYR A 217 16.73 -8.13 -1.72
N LYS A 218 18.02 -7.94 -1.96
CA LYS A 218 18.63 -6.61 -2.01
C LYS A 218 18.09 -5.75 -3.17
N SER A 219 17.82 -6.37 -4.32
CA SER A 219 17.25 -5.73 -5.51
C SER A 219 15.85 -5.16 -5.25
N LEU A 220 15.10 -5.77 -4.34
CA LEU A 220 13.77 -5.33 -3.91
C LEU A 220 13.78 -4.56 -2.59
N GLU A 221 14.94 -4.42 -1.94
CA GLU A 221 15.06 -3.84 -0.59
C GLU A 221 14.04 -4.45 0.38
N LEU A 222 13.86 -5.76 0.23
CA LEU A 222 12.87 -6.56 0.90
C LEU A 222 13.58 -7.45 1.91
N VAL A 223 13.16 -7.35 3.16
CA VAL A 223 13.78 -8.06 4.29
C VAL A 223 12.71 -8.82 5.07
N PHE A 224 13.03 -10.05 5.47
CA PHE A 224 12.17 -10.91 6.29
C PHE A 224 12.89 -11.35 7.56
N HIS A 225 12.14 -11.36 8.67
CA HIS A 225 12.59 -12.03 9.89
C HIS A 225 12.58 -13.55 9.70
N THR A 226 13.70 -14.22 9.98
CA THR A 226 13.74 -15.70 9.99
C THR A 226 13.42 -16.28 11.36
N SER A 227 13.54 -15.47 12.43
CA SER A 227 13.47 -15.92 13.83
C SER A 227 14.52 -16.98 14.22
N ILE A 228 15.57 -17.16 13.41
CA ILE A 228 16.70 -18.04 13.71
C ILE A 228 17.81 -17.23 14.35
N GLN A 229 18.21 -17.60 15.57
CA GLN A 229 19.19 -16.84 16.36
C GLN A 229 20.62 -17.00 15.83
N LEU A 230 21.40 -15.92 15.91
CA LEU A 230 22.83 -15.95 15.66
C LEU A 230 23.53 -16.80 16.72
N GLY A 231 24.55 -17.57 16.30
CA GLY A 231 25.35 -18.40 17.20
C GLY A 231 24.73 -19.76 17.54
N GLN A 232 23.54 -20.08 17.04
CA GLN A 232 23.09 -21.48 16.96
C GLN A 232 23.91 -22.23 15.90
N ASP A 233 24.17 -23.52 16.14
CA ASP A 233 24.83 -24.40 15.16
C ASP A 233 23.86 -24.68 14.00
N VAL A 234 23.87 -23.79 13.01
CA VAL A 234 22.97 -23.81 11.87
C VAL A 234 23.80 -23.97 10.60
N ASP A 235 23.45 -24.97 9.80
CA ASP A 235 23.90 -25.06 8.41
C ASP A 235 23.27 -23.91 7.60
N VAL A 236 24.08 -22.90 7.30
CA VAL A 236 23.66 -21.68 6.59
C VAL A 236 23.14 -21.98 5.19
N ASP A 237 23.73 -22.96 4.49
CA ASP A 237 23.28 -23.34 3.15
C ASP A 237 21.93 -24.07 3.20
N ALA A 238 21.73 -24.90 4.21
CA ALA A 238 20.42 -25.51 4.44
C ALA A 238 19.36 -24.47 4.84
N LEU A 239 19.72 -23.49 5.69
CA LEU A 239 18.85 -22.37 6.04
C LEU A 239 18.48 -21.56 4.80
N HIS A 240 19.45 -21.27 3.93
CA HIS A 240 19.24 -20.54 2.69
C HIS A 240 18.20 -21.23 1.78
N ARG A 241 18.41 -22.52 1.50
CA ARG A 241 17.48 -23.33 0.69
C ARG A 241 16.08 -23.39 1.30
N ARG A 242 16.00 -23.49 2.64
CA ARG A 242 14.74 -23.51 3.38
C ARG A 242 14.00 -22.18 3.26
N GLU A 243 14.67 -21.06 3.47
CA GLU A 243 14.07 -19.73 3.37
C GLU A 243 13.66 -19.41 1.93
N SER A 244 14.48 -19.76 0.93
CA SER A 244 14.11 -19.65 -0.49
C SER A 244 12.83 -20.42 -0.82
N SER A 245 12.76 -21.68 -0.40
CA SER A 245 11.56 -22.52 -0.61
C SER A 245 10.33 -21.95 0.09
N ARG A 246 10.49 -21.46 1.33
CA ARG A 246 9.42 -20.82 2.12
C ARG A 246 8.91 -19.57 1.44
N LEU A 247 9.78 -18.67 1.01
CA LEU A 247 9.41 -17.38 0.41
C LEU A 247 8.77 -17.56 -0.96
N LYS A 248 9.26 -18.52 -1.76
CA LYS A 248 8.60 -18.92 -3.02
C LYS A 248 7.18 -19.44 -2.80
N MET A 249 6.98 -20.29 -1.80
CA MET A 249 5.64 -20.77 -1.42
C MET A 249 4.75 -19.61 -0.95
N LEU A 250 5.25 -18.72 -0.09
CA LEU A 250 4.48 -17.58 0.40
C LEU A 250 4.14 -16.58 -0.71
N ALA A 251 5.02 -16.38 -1.68
CA ALA A 251 4.74 -15.54 -2.86
C ALA A 251 3.60 -16.13 -3.70
N ARG A 252 3.60 -17.45 -3.88
CA ARG A 252 2.50 -18.15 -4.53
C ARG A 252 1.18 -17.98 -3.77
N LEU A 253 1.17 -18.21 -2.45
CA LEU A 253 -0.04 -18.06 -1.63
C LEU A 253 -0.56 -16.61 -1.63
N PHE A 254 0.34 -15.62 -1.57
CA PHE A 254 -0.05 -14.20 -1.65
C PHE A 254 -0.70 -13.87 -3.00
N LYS A 255 -0.20 -14.44 -4.08
CA LYS A 255 -0.79 -14.31 -5.42
C LYS A 255 -2.17 -14.99 -5.49
N GLU A 256 -2.31 -16.20 -4.94
CA GLU A 256 -3.60 -16.89 -4.84
C GLU A 256 -4.61 -16.03 -4.05
N ASP A 257 -4.22 -15.44 -2.90
CA ASP A 257 -5.08 -14.51 -2.15
C ASP A 257 -5.50 -13.27 -2.96
N LEU A 258 -4.63 -12.76 -3.84
CA LEU A 258 -4.94 -11.64 -4.75
C LEU A 258 -5.95 -12.06 -5.82
N GLU A 259 -5.80 -13.27 -6.37
CA GLU A 259 -6.68 -13.84 -7.40
C GLU A 259 -8.06 -14.21 -6.83
N ASP A 260 -8.12 -14.69 -5.59
CA ASP A 260 -9.38 -15.07 -4.93
C ASP A 260 -10.21 -13.85 -4.52
N GLY A 261 -9.56 -12.73 -4.18
CA GLY A 261 -10.25 -11.48 -3.79
C GLY A 261 -10.93 -11.53 -2.41
N GLU A 262 -10.74 -12.62 -1.65
CA GLU A 262 -11.35 -12.79 -0.33
C GLU A 262 -10.65 -11.95 0.74
N LYS A 263 -9.34 -11.70 0.63
CA LYS A 263 -8.60 -10.90 1.62
C LYS A 263 -8.82 -9.41 1.44
N ILE A 264 -8.78 -8.69 2.56
CA ILE A 264 -8.60 -7.23 2.58
C ILE A 264 -7.12 -6.96 2.80
N PHE A 265 -6.47 -6.34 1.82
CA PHE A 265 -5.05 -6.03 1.92
C PHE A 265 -4.85 -4.74 2.72
N VAL A 266 -3.83 -4.70 3.58
CA VAL A 266 -3.55 -3.56 4.46
C VAL A 266 -2.25 -2.88 4.04
N LEU A 267 -2.35 -1.60 3.72
CA LEU A 267 -1.23 -0.75 3.29
C LEU A 267 -1.14 0.48 4.20
N PHE A 268 0.05 0.78 4.68
CA PHE A 268 0.33 1.99 5.47
C PHE A 268 1.80 2.36 5.33
N ARG A 269 2.22 3.54 5.79
CA ARG A 269 3.64 3.92 5.83
C ARG A 269 3.92 4.65 7.12
N ARG A 270 5.00 4.28 7.81
CA ARG A 270 5.49 5.04 8.96
C ARG A 270 6.17 6.34 8.51
N GLY A 271 6.00 7.41 9.30
CA GLY A 271 6.52 8.73 8.97
C GLY A 271 5.53 9.49 8.09
N LEU A 272 5.93 9.86 6.87
CA LEU A 272 5.04 10.54 5.94
C LEU A 272 3.90 9.60 5.54
N SER A 273 2.66 9.96 5.86
CA SER A 273 1.50 9.16 5.46
C SER A 273 1.47 9.01 3.94
N LEU A 274 0.97 7.86 3.46
CA LEU A 274 0.66 7.72 2.03
C LEU A 274 -0.43 8.71 1.67
N ASP A 275 -0.42 9.22 0.44
CA ASP A 275 -1.56 9.94 -0.11
C ASP A 275 -2.33 9.08 -1.12
N GLU A 276 -3.46 9.61 -1.58
CA GLU A 276 -4.33 8.97 -2.55
C GLU A 276 -3.63 8.68 -3.88
N PHE A 277 -2.74 9.59 -4.34
CA PHE A 277 -1.96 9.40 -5.57
C PHE A 277 -0.96 8.25 -5.42
N GLU A 278 -0.40 8.02 -4.25
CA GLU A 278 0.50 6.91 -3.96
C GLU A 278 -0.24 5.57 -3.82
N VAL A 279 -1.49 5.60 -3.35
CA VAL A 279 -2.31 4.39 -3.15
C VAL A 279 -2.91 3.88 -4.46
N LEU A 280 -3.28 4.78 -5.38
CA LEU A 280 -3.93 4.42 -6.65
C LEU A 280 -3.14 3.38 -7.47
N PRO A 281 -1.81 3.52 -7.67
CA PRO A 281 -1.00 2.51 -8.34
C PRO A 281 -1.15 1.10 -7.75
N VAL A 282 -1.24 0.98 -6.43
CA VAL A 282 -1.28 -0.31 -5.74
C VAL A 282 -2.61 -1.00 -6.02
N ILE A 283 -3.73 -0.34 -5.76
CA ILE A 283 -5.06 -0.93 -6.01
C ILE A 283 -5.32 -1.21 -7.48
N SER A 284 -4.84 -0.33 -8.39
CA SER A 284 -4.98 -0.54 -9.83
C SER A 284 -4.26 -1.79 -10.32
N LEU A 285 -3.11 -2.11 -9.72
CA LEU A 285 -2.37 -3.34 -10.01
C LEU A 285 -3.00 -4.57 -9.35
N MET A 286 -3.51 -4.46 -8.12
CA MET A 286 -4.25 -5.54 -7.46
C MET A 286 -5.48 -5.95 -8.27
N ARG A 287 -6.22 -4.98 -8.82
CA ARG A 287 -7.44 -5.24 -9.61
C ARG A 287 -7.19 -6.02 -10.90
N ARG A 288 -5.93 -6.09 -11.35
CA ARG A 288 -5.53 -6.95 -12.48
C ARG A 288 -5.50 -8.43 -12.13
N TYR A 289 -5.38 -8.76 -10.84
CA TYR A 289 -5.52 -10.13 -10.35
C TYR A 289 -6.99 -10.46 -10.08
N ASN A 290 -7.70 -9.54 -9.41
CA ASN A 290 -9.12 -9.68 -9.17
C ASN A 290 -9.82 -8.30 -9.15
N PRO A 291 -10.81 -8.05 -10.01
CA PRO A 291 -11.53 -6.77 -10.04
C PRO A 291 -12.18 -6.37 -8.69
N GLN A 292 -12.47 -7.34 -7.82
CA GLN A 292 -13.04 -7.16 -6.49
C GLN A 292 -12.00 -7.06 -5.36
N ALA A 293 -10.71 -6.99 -5.69
CA ALA A 293 -9.65 -6.86 -4.70
C ALA A 293 -9.90 -5.66 -3.77
N ALA A 294 -9.79 -5.89 -2.45
CA ALA A 294 -10.05 -4.87 -1.43
C ALA A 294 -8.74 -4.36 -0.81
N LEU A 295 -8.59 -3.04 -0.71
CA LEU A 295 -7.43 -2.39 -0.10
C LEU A 295 -7.89 -1.45 1.02
N LEU A 296 -7.36 -1.68 2.21
CA LEU A 296 -7.41 -0.79 3.35
C LEU A 296 -6.09 -0.04 3.45
N TRP A 297 -6.10 1.23 3.08
CA TRP A 297 -5.02 2.17 3.36
C TRP A 297 -5.20 2.77 4.75
N VAL A 298 -4.22 2.65 5.63
CA VAL A 298 -4.26 3.26 6.98
C VAL A 298 -3.32 4.46 7.06
N ALA A 299 -3.84 5.59 7.53
CA ALA A 299 -3.11 6.84 7.71
C ALA A 299 -3.25 7.35 9.15
N VAL A 300 -2.20 8.02 9.65
CA VAL A 300 -2.29 8.72 10.93
C VAL A 300 -3.25 9.88 10.79
N ALA A 301 -4.24 9.97 11.67
CA ALA A 301 -5.23 11.04 11.64
C ALA A 301 -4.56 12.40 11.89
N GLY A 302 -4.79 13.34 10.98
CA GLY A 302 -4.37 14.74 11.17
C GLY A 302 -5.10 15.42 12.34
N PRO A 303 -4.69 16.64 12.72
CA PRO A 303 -5.33 17.40 13.80
C PRO A 303 -6.85 17.53 13.65
N ASP A 304 -7.34 17.77 12.43
CA ASP A 304 -8.77 17.94 12.13
C ASP A 304 -9.50 16.60 11.96
N GLU A 305 -8.76 15.50 11.82
CA GLU A 305 -9.29 14.15 11.58
C GLU A 305 -9.32 13.29 12.87
N ARG A 306 -8.97 13.85 14.03
CA ARG A 306 -8.91 13.09 15.30
C ARG A 306 -10.22 12.40 15.66
N HIS A 307 -11.35 12.98 15.27
CA HIS A 307 -12.68 12.41 15.49
C HIS A 307 -12.96 11.16 14.63
N LEU A 308 -12.12 10.89 13.63
CA LEU A 308 -12.21 9.74 12.72
C LEU A 308 -11.36 8.56 13.17
N VAL A 309 -10.51 8.71 14.19
CA VAL A 309 -9.66 7.63 14.72
C VAL A 309 -10.49 6.38 15.01
N GLY A 310 -10.03 5.23 14.52
CA GLY A 310 -10.74 3.94 14.62
C GLY A 310 -11.74 3.68 13.50
N GLN A 311 -12.03 4.66 12.64
CA GLN A 311 -13.03 4.56 11.58
C GLN A 311 -12.38 4.38 10.21
N CYS A 312 -13.18 3.88 9.25
CA CYS A 312 -12.86 3.80 7.84
C CYS A 312 -13.84 4.65 7.02
N GLU A 313 -13.30 5.25 5.96
CA GLU A 313 -14.03 5.91 4.90
C GLU A 313 -13.92 5.09 3.62
N MET A 314 -15.02 4.92 2.88
CA MET A 314 -14.98 4.37 1.54
C MET A 314 -14.52 5.45 0.54
N ILE A 315 -13.33 5.28 -0.03
CA ILE A 315 -12.75 6.24 -1.00
C ILE A 315 -13.10 5.84 -2.45
N GLY A 316 -13.35 4.56 -2.69
CA GLY A 316 -13.75 4.06 -4.00
C GLY A 316 -14.10 2.58 -3.93
N ASN A 317 -14.23 1.92 -5.08
CA ASN A 317 -14.64 0.51 -5.15
C ASN A 317 -13.73 -0.42 -4.32
N ASN A 318 -14.20 -0.93 -3.19
CA ASN A 318 -13.38 -1.74 -2.27
C ASN A 318 -12.04 -1.08 -1.86
N LEU A 319 -11.96 0.26 -1.89
CA LEU A 319 -10.81 1.04 -1.43
C LEU A 319 -11.22 1.85 -0.22
N LEU A 320 -10.59 1.58 0.92
CA LEU A 320 -10.90 2.22 2.19
C LEU A 320 -9.70 3.01 2.72
N LYS A 321 -9.98 4.13 3.38
CA LYS A 321 -9.02 4.86 4.21
C LYS A 321 -9.39 4.67 5.68
N GLY A 322 -8.52 4.01 6.44
CA GLY A 322 -8.61 3.89 7.89
C GLY A 322 -7.78 4.95 8.61
N TYR A 323 -8.27 5.44 9.74
CA TYR A 323 -7.63 6.49 10.52
C TYR A 323 -7.09 5.95 11.84
N ILE A 324 -5.77 6.02 12.03
CA ILE A 324 -5.10 5.58 13.26
C ILE A 324 -4.59 6.77 14.09
N ASP A 325 -4.52 6.61 15.40
CA ASP A 325 -3.94 7.58 16.33
C ASP A 325 -2.41 7.68 16.23
N GLY A 326 -1.75 6.57 15.91
CA GLY A 326 -0.31 6.51 15.64
C GLY A 326 0.19 5.10 15.39
N PHE A 327 1.33 4.99 14.72
CA PHE A 327 2.07 3.74 14.56
C PHE A 327 3.13 3.60 15.66
N VAL A 328 3.64 2.38 15.86
CA VAL A 328 4.74 2.13 16.80
C VAL A 328 6.01 2.86 16.35
N GLU A 329 6.75 3.44 17.30
CA GLU A 329 7.99 4.15 17.03
C GLU A 329 9.07 3.27 16.36
N ALA A 330 10.08 3.93 15.78
CA ALA A 330 11.13 3.27 14.99
C ALA A 330 12.00 2.26 15.77
N LYS A 331 12.08 2.39 17.10
CA LYS A 331 12.58 1.32 17.98
C LYS A 331 11.35 0.60 18.52
N PRO A 332 11.06 -0.63 18.06
CA PRO A 332 9.77 -1.23 18.32
C PRO A 332 9.62 -1.61 19.80
N ASP A 333 9.05 -0.70 20.59
CA ASP A 333 8.35 -1.07 21.80
C ASP A 333 6.91 -1.39 21.44
N TRP A 334 6.67 -2.66 21.17
CA TRP A 334 5.34 -3.15 20.83
C TRP A 334 4.32 -2.86 21.94
N SER A 335 4.73 -2.55 23.18
CA SER A 335 3.80 -2.16 24.25
C SER A 335 2.95 -0.93 23.87
N THR A 336 3.49 -0.03 23.04
CA THR A 336 2.84 1.20 22.58
C THR A 336 1.89 1.00 21.39
N LEU A 337 1.81 -0.21 20.83
CA LEU A 337 0.91 -0.52 19.72
C LEU A 337 -0.55 -0.21 20.07
N SER A 338 -1.19 0.66 19.29
CA SER A 338 -2.62 1.01 19.42
C SER A 338 -3.54 -0.12 18.96
N ILE A 339 -3.50 -1.23 19.69
CA ILE A 339 -4.27 -2.44 19.37
C ILE A 339 -5.78 -2.20 19.43
N GLY A 340 -6.24 -1.28 20.29
CA GLY A 340 -7.65 -0.88 20.36
C GLY A 340 -8.10 -0.20 19.07
N CYS A 341 -7.34 0.79 18.61
CA CYS A 341 -7.63 1.51 17.36
C CYS A 341 -7.56 0.58 16.15
N TRP A 342 -6.54 -0.27 16.06
CA TRP A 342 -6.44 -1.27 14.99
C TRP A 342 -7.68 -2.17 14.92
N LYS A 343 -8.16 -2.68 16.07
CA LYS A 343 -9.38 -3.51 16.12
C LYS A 343 -10.61 -2.76 15.61
N ASP A 344 -10.74 -1.49 15.97
CA ASP A 344 -11.87 -0.66 15.53
C ASP A 344 -11.82 -0.42 14.02
N ILE A 345 -10.64 -0.14 13.46
CA ILE A 345 -10.42 -0.01 12.02
C ILE A 345 -10.81 -1.31 11.29
N LEU A 346 -10.38 -2.49 11.79
CA LEU A 346 -10.69 -3.77 11.14
C LEU A 346 -12.20 -4.03 11.09
N VAL A 347 -12.93 -3.72 12.17
CA VAL A 347 -14.39 -3.87 12.18
C VAL A 347 -15.06 -2.87 11.26
N SER A 348 -14.64 -1.59 11.30
CA SER A 348 -15.14 -0.55 10.41
C SER A 348 -14.94 -0.91 8.94
N ALA A 349 -13.78 -1.47 8.58
CA ALA A 349 -13.49 -1.90 7.23
C ALA A 349 -14.42 -3.03 6.75
N LEU A 350 -14.68 -4.03 7.60
CA LEU A 350 -15.63 -5.09 7.28
C LEU A 350 -17.04 -4.53 7.06
N GLN A 351 -17.50 -3.65 7.94
CA GLN A 351 -18.82 -3.02 7.83
C GLN A 351 -18.95 -2.17 6.56
N ALA A 352 -17.94 -1.36 6.24
CA ALA A 352 -17.91 -0.53 5.04
C ALA A 352 -17.94 -1.36 3.74
N LEU A 353 -17.31 -2.54 3.75
CA LEU A 353 -17.38 -3.49 2.64
C LEU A 353 -18.66 -4.36 2.64
N GLY A 354 -19.57 -4.16 3.59
CA GLY A 354 -20.76 -5.00 3.75
C GLY A 354 -20.44 -6.45 4.12
N ARG A 355 -19.23 -6.73 4.62
CA ARG A 355 -18.78 -8.06 5.01
C ARG A 355 -19.26 -8.37 6.44
N PRO A 356 -19.69 -9.62 6.71
CA PRO A 356 -20.12 -10.00 8.04
C PRO A 356 -18.97 -9.86 9.03
N ILE A 357 -19.24 -9.31 10.22
CA ILE A 357 -18.27 -9.30 11.34
C ILE A 357 -18.34 -10.67 12.02
N PRO A 358 -17.25 -11.47 11.99
CA PRO A 358 -17.20 -12.70 12.77
C PRO A 358 -17.39 -12.40 14.26
N THR A 359 -18.39 -13.03 14.87
CA THR A 359 -18.61 -13.00 16.32
C THR A 359 -18.30 -14.36 16.93
N LEU A 360 -17.90 -14.38 18.19
CA LEU A 360 -17.98 -15.59 18.97
C LEU A 360 -19.46 -15.98 19.04
N ALA A 361 -19.82 -17.18 18.60
CA ALA A 361 -21.15 -17.71 18.87
C ALA A 361 -21.34 -17.61 20.39
N GLN A 362 -22.30 -16.80 20.85
CA GLN A 362 -22.75 -16.92 22.23
C GLN A 362 -23.15 -18.39 22.36
N GLY A 363 -22.44 -19.15 23.19
CA GLY A 363 -22.84 -20.52 23.45
C GLY A 363 -24.31 -20.46 23.82
N LEU A 364 -25.16 -21.11 23.01
CA LEU A 364 -26.58 -21.22 23.31
C LEU A 364 -26.70 -21.57 24.80
N PRO A 365 -27.56 -20.87 25.58
CA PRO A 365 -27.81 -21.25 26.96
C PRO A 365 -28.06 -22.76 27.02
N PRO A 366 -27.61 -23.47 28.07
CA PRO A 366 -27.76 -24.93 28.18
C PRO A 366 -29.19 -25.44 27.94
N GLU A 367 -30.18 -24.56 28.12
CA GLU A 367 -31.61 -24.82 27.92
C GLU A 367 -31.99 -25.02 26.44
N GLN A 368 -31.33 -24.35 25.49
CA GLN A 368 -31.60 -24.54 24.05
C GLN A 368 -30.92 -25.78 23.46
N LYS A 369 -29.83 -26.28 24.05
CA LYS A 369 -29.21 -27.56 23.65
C LYS A 369 -30.08 -28.79 23.96
N ARG A 370 -31.09 -28.66 24.84
CA ARG A 370 -32.01 -29.78 25.15
C ARG A 370 -33.20 -29.90 24.20
N LEU A 371 -33.51 -28.85 23.44
CA LEU A 371 -34.66 -28.83 22.53
C LEU A 371 -34.35 -29.33 21.11
N GLU A 372 -33.08 -29.50 20.75
CA GLU A 372 -32.66 -30.13 19.48
C GLU A 372 -32.35 -31.64 19.61
N MET A 373 -32.48 -32.20 20.82
CA MET A 373 -32.30 -33.64 21.09
C MET A 373 -33.57 -34.32 21.62
N SER A 374 -34.72 -33.66 21.53
CA SER A 374 -36.06 -34.22 21.74
C SER A 374 -36.88 -34.06 20.47
#